data_AF-A7RFH2-F1
#
_entry.id   AF-A7RFH2-F1
#
_cell.length_a   1.000
_cell.length_b   1.000
_cell.length_c   1.000
_cell.angle_alpha   90.00
_cell.angle_beta   90.00
_cell.angle_gamma   90.00
#
_symmetry.space_group_name_H-M   'P 1'
#
loop_
_entity.id
_entity.type
_entity.pdbx_description
1 polymer ?
#
loop_
_entity_poly.entity_id
_entity_poly.type
_entity_poly.pdbx_seq_one_letter_code
_entity_poly.pdbx_strand_id
1 'polypeptide(L)' 'NVDEEDAEEKARIISEVLELQNTLDDLSQRVDAVKDENLKLKSENQVLGQYIENLMSASSVFQPTNTGSKKR' A
#
# COMPACT_ATOMS: atom_id res chain seq x y z
N ASN A 1 14.75 -29.52 -41.56
CA ASN A 1 16.04 -29.49 -40.85
C ASN A 1 15.67 -29.42 -39.38
N VAL A 2 15.51 -30.56 -38.70
CA VAL A 2 14.84 -30.63 -37.38
C VAL A 2 15.57 -29.80 -36.32
N ASP A 3 16.90 -29.73 -36.40
CA ASP A 3 17.73 -28.91 -35.49
C ASP A 3 17.51 -27.40 -35.64
N GLU A 4 17.05 -26.95 -36.81
CA GLU A 4 16.81 -25.54 -37.11
C GLU A 4 15.45 -25.08 -36.56
N GLU A 5 14.42 -25.93 -36.69
CA GLU A 5 13.10 -25.73 -36.08
C GLU A 5 13.18 -25.72 -34.53
N ASP A 6 13.98 -26.60 -33.94
CA ASP A 6 14.23 -26.63 -32.48
C ASP A 6 14.95 -25.37 -31.99
N ALA A 7 15.87 -24.82 -32.78
CA ALA A 7 16.58 -23.59 -32.44
C ALA A 7 15.65 -22.37 -32.51
N GLU A 8 14.78 -22.31 -33.52
CA GLU A 8 13.76 -21.26 -33.64
C GLU A 8 12.77 -21.30 -32.47
N GLU A 9 12.33 -22.49 -32.06
CA GLU A 9 11.39 -22.61 -30.95
C GLU A 9 12.01 -22.18 -29.62
N LYS A 10 13.27 -22.56 -29.37
CA LYS A 10 14.01 -22.07 -28.20
C LYS A 10 14.16 -20.55 -28.23
N ALA A 11 14.44 -19.96 -29.39
CA ALA A 11 14.54 -18.51 -29.53
C ALA A 11 13.20 -17.80 -29.23
N ARG A 12 12.08 -18.37 -29.70
CA ARG A 12 10.73 -17.85 -29.40
C ARG A 12 10.43 -17.88 -27.90
N ILE A 13 10.69 -19.01 -27.24
CA ILE A 13 10.46 -19.17 -25.80
C ILE A 13 11.34 -18.19 -25.00
N ILE A 14 12.61 -18.01 -25.40
CA ILE A 14 13.50 -17.03 -24.75
C ILE A 14 12.93 -15.62 -24.87
N SER A 15 12.42 -15.22 -26.04
CA SER A 15 11.80 -13.91 -26.24
C SER A 15 10.59 -13.72 -25.31
N GLU A 16 9.71 -14.72 -25.24
CA GLU A 16 8.53 -14.67 -24.37
C GLU A 16 8.91 -14.55 -22.89
N VAL A 17 9.91 -15.32 -22.44
CA VAL A 17 10.41 -15.24 -21.06
C VAL A 17 10.98 -13.85 -20.75
N LEU A 18 11.72 -13.24 -21.68
CA LEU A 18 12.27 -11.89 -21.48
C LEU A 18 11.17 -10.83 -21.41
N GLU A 19 10.13 -10.92 -22.25
CA GLU A 19 8.98 -10.01 -22.21
C GLU A 19 8.21 -10.13 -20.88
N LEU A 20 7.99 -11.35 -20.40
CA LEU A 20 7.36 -11.61 -19.11
C LEU A 20 8.22 -11.08 -17.95
N GLN A 21 9.54 -11.24 -18.01
CA GLN A 21 10.45 -10.71 -17.00
C GLN A 21 10.40 -9.17 -16.94
N ASN A 22 10.41 -8.49 -18.09
CA ASN A 22 10.27 -7.04 -18.15
C ASN A 22 8.94 -6.58 -17.54
N THR A 23 7.84 -7.25 -17.91
CA THR A 23 6.51 -6.92 -17.38
C THR A 23 6.42 -7.15 -15.86
N LEU A 24 7.05 -8.21 -15.36
CA LEU A 24 7.09 -8.51 -13.94
C LEU A 24 7.91 -7.48 -13.16
N ASP A 25 9.04 -7.03 -13.71
CA ASP A 25 9.86 -5.98 -13.12
C ASP A 25 9.09 -4.67 -13.01
N ASP A 26 8.43 -4.23 -14.09
CA ASP A 26 7.57 -3.04 -14.10
C ASP A 26 6.46 -3.14 -13.06
N LEU A 27 5.82 -4.31 -12.94
CA LEU A 27 4.77 -4.53 -11.96
C LEU A 27 5.32 -4.49 -10.53
N SER A 28 6.51 -5.06 -10.30
CA SER A 28 7.18 -5.02 -9.00
C SER A 28 7.47 -3.59 -8.57
N GLN A 29 8.03 -2.77 -9.48
CA GLN A 29 8.30 -1.35 -9.21
C GLN A 29 7.01 -0.58 -8.87
N ARG A 30 5.92 -0.83 -9.59
CA ARG A 30 4.61 -0.21 -9.30
C ARG A 30 4.06 -0.61 -7.95
N VAL A 31 4.22 -1.88 -7.56
CA VAL A 31 3.80 -2.36 -6.24
C VAL A 31 4.58 -1.65 -5.14
N ASP A 32 5.90 -1.49 -5.30
CA ASP A 32 6.72 -0.81 -4.30
C ASP A 32 6.38 0.69 -4.20
N ALA A 33 6.13 1.37 -5.31
CA ALA A 33 5.63 2.74 -5.31
C ALA A 33 4.29 2.89 -4.54
N VAL A 34 3.35 1.96 -4.74
CA VAL A 34 2.07 1.97 -4.01
C VAL A 34 2.27 1.72 -2.51
N LYS A 35 3.20 0.83 -2.13
CA LYS A 35 3.52 0.60 -0.71
C LYS A 35 4.08 1.87 -0.07
N ASP A 36 4.99 2.56 -0.73
CA ASP A 36 5.60 3.78 -0.22
C ASP A 36 4.57 4.90 -0.05
N GLU A 37 3.68 5.09 -1.03
CA GLU A 37 2.58 6.05 -0.93
C GLU A 37 1.61 5.68 0.21
N ASN A 38 1.29 4.39 0.36
CA ASN A 38 0.45 3.92 1.47
C ASN A 38 1.06 4.20 2.84
N LEU A 39 2.37 3.99 3.00
CA LEU A 39 3.09 4.29 4.22
C LEU A 39 3.06 5.79 4.54
N LYS A 40 3.28 6.63 3.53
CA LYS A 40 3.19 8.08 3.69
C LYS A 40 1.79 8.52 4.14
N LEU A 41 0.74 8.02 3.49
CA LEU A 41 -0.65 8.33 3.84
C LEU A 41 -0.99 7.86 5.27
N LYS A 42 -0.52 6.68 5.68
CA LYS A 42 -0.71 6.20 7.05
C LYS A 42 -0.03 7.08 8.08
N SER A 43 1.19 7.53 7.80
CA SER A 43 1.92 8.45 8.67
C SER A 43 1.21 9.79 8.80
N GLU A 44 0.73 10.36 7.69
CA GLU A 44 -0.02 11.61 7.70
C GLU A 44 -1.33 11.48 8.48
N ASN A 45 -2.08 10.40 8.24
CA ASN A 45 -3.31 10.10 8.97
C ASN A 45 -3.08 9.92 10.48
N GLN A 46 -1.94 9.33 10.87
CA GLN A 46 -1.59 9.21 12.29
C GLN A 46 -1.37 10.59 12.93
N VAL A 47 -0.64 11.47 12.25
CA VAL A 47 -0.38 12.84 12.74
C VAL A 47 -1.69 13.63 12.84
N LEU A 48 -2.54 13.55 11.82
CA LEU A 48 -3.86 14.19 11.81
C LEU A 48 -4.77 13.64 12.92
N GLY A 49 -4.78 12.32 13.11
CA GLY A 49 -5.52 11.66 14.19
C GLY A 49 -5.10 12.18 15.56
N GLN A 50 -3.79 12.23 15.84
CA GLN A 50 -3.28 12.77 17.11
C GLN A 50 -3.65 14.24 17.29
N TYR A 51 -3.61 15.05 16.23
CA TYR A 51 -4.02 16.45 16.30
C TYR A 51 -5.50 16.60 16.69
N ILE A 52 -6.38 15.78 16.10
CA ILE A 52 -7.81 15.76 16.44
C ILE A 52 -8.02 15.31 17.90
N GLU A 53 -7.33 14.26 18.35
CA GLU A 53 -7.40 13.79 19.74
C GLU A 53 -6.95 14.87 20.74
N ASN A 54 -5.88 15.59 20.43
CA ASN A 54 -5.38 16.68 21.25
C ASN A 54 -6.40 17.84 21.32
N LEU A 55 -7.07 18.15 20.21
CA LEU A 55 -8.13 19.17 20.20
C LEU A 55 -9.36 18.74 21.01
N MET A 56 -9.78 17.49 20.87
CA MET A 56 -10.94 16.95 21.62
C MET A 56 -10.65 16.91 23.12
N SER A 57 -9.44 16.51 23.53
CA SER A 57 -9.05 16.43 24.95
C SER A 57 -8.83 17.79 25.61
N ALA A 58 -8.30 18.78 24.87
CA ALA A 58 -8.09 20.13 25.37
C ALA A 58 -9.37 20.98 25.43
N SER A 59 -10.42 20.58 24.71
CA SER A 59 -11.70 21.30 24.67
C SER A 59 -12.68 20.79 25.73
N SER A 60 -13.14 21.69 26.60
CA SER A 60 -14.16 21.38 27.62
C SER A 60 -15.53 21.03 27.03
N VAL A 61 -15.76 21.32 25.74
CA VAL A 61 -17.00 21.01 25.01
C VAL A 61 -17.16 19.50 24.76
N PHE A 62 -16.06 18.75 24.69
CA PHE A 62 -16.08 17.30 24.42
C PHE A 62 -15.92 16.45 25.69
N GLN A 63 -16.02 17.04 26.89
CA GLN A 63 -16.07 16.23 28.10
C GLN A 63 -17.30 15.31 28.05
N PRO A 64 -17.14 13.99 28.29
CA PRO A 64 -18.29 13.12 28.46
C PRO A 64 -19.13 13.71 29.60
N THR A 65 -20.38 14.06 29.32
CA THR A 65 -21.32 14.53 30.33
C THR A 65 -21.45 13.40 31.35
N ASN A 66 -20.70 13.49 32.43
CA ASN A 66 -20.85 12.60 33.57
C ASN A 66 -22.16 12.99 34.26
N THR A 67 -23.29 12.61 33.65
CA THR A 67 -24.60 12.62 34.31
C THR A 67 -24.53 11.52 35.35
N GLY A 68 -24.04 11.90 36.53
CA GLY A 68 -23.79 11.00 37.65
C GLY A 68 -25.00 10.16 37.98
N SER A 69 -24.97 8.90 37.55
CA SER A 69 -25.79 7.82 38.08
C SER A 69 -25.28 7.43 39.46
N LYS A 70 -25.40 8.33 40.45
CA LYS A 70 -25.26 7.98 41.87
C LYS A 70 -26.64 8.08 42.51
N LYS A 71 -27.49 7.10 42.19
CA LYS A 71 -28.69 6.81 42.97
C LYS A 71 -28.22 6.40 44.38
N ARG A 72 -28.45 7.29 45.34
CA ARG A 72 -28.54 6.96 46.77
C ARG A 72 -29.99 6.77 47.13
#